data_AF-A0AAU8NKQ9-F1
#
_entry.id   AF-A0AAU8NKQ9-F1
#
_cell.length_a   1.000
_cell.length_b   1.000
_cell.length_c   1.000
_cell.angle_alpha   90.00
_cell.angle_beta   90.00
_cell.angle_gamma   90.00
#
_symmetry.space_group_name_H-M   'P 1'
#
loop_
_entity.id
_entity.type
_entity.pdbx_description
1 polymer ?
#
loop_
_entity_poly.entity_id
_entity_poly.type
_entity_poly.pdbx_seq_one_letter_code
_entity_poly.pdbx_strand_id
1 'polypeptide(L)'
;MSNISNEYFTTSELAKTCGVTKHTLFHYDDIGLLKPEFVNSKGYRYYSVQQCLVLDLIIVLKKAGSSLEEIKVFLQKQNTPLLINMLKEKQVDLEREQRRIAQMQNILTSAIKMTEEAAVELRNSPKILECLEEYFITTQLDAGDGDKEFAKKLTEHRDYCEKRYIDHEFPIWTIISKDRFESRDYYPEYIANQIKAPISEEKLFIKPAGLYAVIDHKGSYDSMSQTYSVIKKYIARKGMKVIGDVYALDQLTYWAEKNPDDYKIRIFVQVSH
;
A
#
# COMPACT_ATOMS: atom_id res chain seq x y z
N MET A 1 58.42 -23.21 -4.91
CA MET A 1 57.50 -22.07 -5.10
C MET A 1 56.10 -22.66 -5.15
N SER A 2 55.38 -22.62 -4.03
CA SER A 2 54.14 -23.36 -3.82
C SER A 2 52.96 -22.77 -4.60
N ASN A 3 51.98 -23.62 -4.83
CA ASN A 3 50.77 -23.51 -5.66
C ASN A 3 49.75 -22.44 -5.18
N ILE A 4 50.20 -21.22 -4.87
CA ILE A 4 49.33 -20.14 -4.33
C ILE A 4 48.16 -19.81 -5.29
N SER A 5 48.29 -20.06 -6.60
CA SER A 5 47.29 -19.62 -7.58
C SER A 5 45.95 -20.37 -7.54
N ASN A 6 45.84 -21.52 -6.87
CA ASN A 6 44.58 -22.28 -6.80
C ASN A 6 43.88 -22.20 -5.44
N GLU A 7 44.52 -21.63 -4.42
CA GLU A 7 43.97 -21.57 -3.05
C GLU A 7 43.46 -20.18 -2.68
N TYR A 8 43.89 -19.15 -3.41
CA TYR A 8 43.64 -17.75 -3.09
C TYR A 8 43.17 -16.92 -4.29
N PHE A 9 42.25 -16.01 -4.01
CA PHE A 9 41.80 -14.95 -4.90
C PHE A 9 42.45 -13.63 -4.52
N THR A 10 42.95 -12.88 -5.50
CA THR A 10 43.19 -11.44 -5.33
C THR A 10 41.86 -10.70 -5.13
N THR A 11 41.89 -9.46 -4.62
CA THR A 11 40.69 -8.60 -4.54
C THR A 11 39.94 -8.51 -5.87
N SER A 12 40.66 -8.44 -6.99
CA SER A 12 40.05 -8.33 -8.32
C SER A 12 39.30 -9.60 -8.72
N GLU A 13 39.91 -10.76 -8.47
CA GLU A 13 39.31 -12.04 -8.82
C GLU A 13 38.11 -12.33 -7.91
N LEU A 14 38.25 -12.13 -6.59
CA LEU A 14 37.13 -12.34 -5.66
C LEU A 14 35.95 -11.42 -6.00
N ALA A 15 36.22 -10.13 -6.25
CA ALA A 15 35.19 -9.17 -6.64
C ALA A 15 34.44 -9.62 -7.90
N LYS A 16 35.17 -10.06 -8.93
CA LYS A 16 34.59 -10.57 -10.17
C LYS A 16 33.78 -11.85 -9.93
N THR A 17 34.32 -12.80 -9.16
CA THR A 17 33.69 -14.10 -8.89
C THR A 17 32.38 -13.94 -8.13
N CYS A 18 32.35 -13.08 -7.09
CA CYS A 18 31.16 -12.86 -6.27
C CYS A 18 30.23 -11.74 -6.81
N GLY A 19 30.57 -11.13 -7.96
CA GLY A 19 29.75 -10.07 -8.55
C GLY A 19 29.68 -8.80 -7.70
N VAL A 20 30.75 -8.46 -6.97
CA VAL A 20 30.86 -7.24 -6.16
C VAL A 20 31.96 -6.33 -6.69
N THR A 21 32.02 -5.09 -6.19
CA THR A 21 33.10 -4.17 -6.56
C THR A 21 34.31 -4.38 -5.65
N LYS A 22 35.52 -4.01 -6.11
CA LYS A 22 36.71 -3.95 -5.24
C LYS A 22 36.48 -3.02 -4.05
N HIS A 23 35.76 -1.91 -4.27
CA HIS A 23 35.40 -0.96 -3.21
C HIS A 23 34.54 -1.62 -2.12
N THR A 24 33.61 -2.50 -2.48
CA THR A 24 32.83 -3.30 -1.53
C THR A 24 33.74 -4.16 -0.63
N LEU A 25 34.75 -4.82 -1.21
CA LEU A 25 35.69 -5.64 -0.45
C LEU A 25 36.59 -4.79 0.47
N PHE A 26 37.03 -3.61 0.02
CA PHE A 26 37.77 -2.69 0.88
C PHE A 26 36.90 -2.18 2.02
N HIS A 27 35.66 -1.80 1.75
CA HIS A 27 34.73 -1.40 2.78
C HIS A 27 34.47 -2.51 3.81
N TYR A 28 34.32 -3.76 3.36
CA TYR A 28 34.13 -4.91 4.26
C TYR A 28 35.37 -5.20 5.12
N ASP A 29 36.56 -4.97 4.58
CA ASP A 29 37.82 -5.02 5.35
C ASP A 29 37.85 -3.90 6.41
N ASP A 30 37.54 -2.66 6.02
CA ASP A 30 37.55 -1.47 6.89
C ASP A 30 36.61 -1.60 8.08
N ILE A 31 35.39 -2.11 7.86
CA ILE A 31 34.40 -2.35 8.94
C ILE A 31 34.65 -3.67 9.68
N GLY A 32 35.65 -4.46 9.25
CA GLY A 32 36.00 -5.75 9.84
C GLY A 32 34.95 -6.85 9.64
N LEU A 33 34.17 -6.76 8.56
CA LEU A 33 33.19 -7.78 8.17
C LEU A 33 33.88 -8.95 7.44
N LEU A 34 34.78 -8.66 6.50
CA LEU A 34 35.55 -9.66 5.76
C LEU A 34 36.97 -9.15 5.48
N LYS A 35 37.91 -9.55 6.32
CA LYS A 35 39.33 -9.20 6.17
C LYS A 35 40.04 -10.17 5.23
N PRO A 36 41.03 -9.74 4.45
CA PRO A 36 41.86 -10.67 3.68
C PRO A 36 42.59 -11.65 4.60
N GLU A 37 42.82 -12.87 4.14
CA GLU A 37 43.59 -13.86 4.89
C GLU A 37 45.04 -13.43 5.04
N PHE A 38 45.60 -12.80 4.01
CA PHE A 38 46.88 -12.10 4.11
C PHE A 38 46.99 -10.94 3.13
N VAL A 39 47.93 -10.05 3.44
CA VAL A 39 48.36 -8.97 2.55
C VAL A 39 49.83 -9.21 2.22
N ASN A 40 50.17 -9.27 0.93
CA ASN A 40 51.56 -9.49 0.53
C ASN A 40 52.42 -8.23 0.75
N SER A 41 53.73 -8.35 0.59
CA SER A 41 54.69 -7.25 0.77
C SER A 41 54.47 -6.03 -0.14
N LYS A 42 53.72 -6.19 -1.24
CA LYS A 42 53.35 -5.12 -2.17
C LYS A 42 51.99 -4.49 -1.85
N GLY A 43 51.35 -4.89 -0.75
CA GLY A 43 50.04 -4.36 -0.34
C GLY A 43 48.84 -5.00 -1.05
N TYR A 44 49.03 -6.06 -1.83
CA TYR A 44 47.91 -6.78 -2.44
C TYR A 44 47.26 -7.71 -1.42
N ARG A 45 45.93 -7.67 -1.37
CA ARG A 45 45.09 -8.50 -0.50
C ARG A 45 44.73 -9.82 -1.18
N TYR A 46 44.81 -10.90 -0.43
CA TYR A 46 44.48 -12.25 -0.87
C TYR A 46 43.44 -12.87 0.06
N TYR A 47 42.48 -13.56 -0.54
CA TYR A 47 41.35 -14.18 0.15
C TYR A 47 41.29 -15.66 -0.22
N SER A 48 41.08 -16.55 0.74
CA SER A 48 40.96 -17.98 0.40
C SER A 48 39.64 -18.32 -0.28
N VAL A 49 39.59 -19.52 -0.86
CA VAL A 49 38.34 -20.13 -1.35
C VAL A 49 37.26 -20.17 -0.26
N GLN A 50 37.61 -20.43 1.00
CA GLN A 50 36.62 -20.43 2.09
C GLN A 50 36.05 -19.03 2.34
N GLN A 51 36.86 -17.98 2.25
CA GLN A 51 36.38 -16.60 2.34
C GLN A 51 35.48 -16.21 1.17
N CYS A 52 35.69 -16.80 -0.01
CA CYS A 52 34.76 -16.66 -1.13
C CYS A 52 33.37 -17.22 -0.80
N LEU A 53 33.29 -18.40 -0.17
CA LEU A 53 32.02 -18.99 0.26
C LEU A 53 31.35 -18.18 1.39
N VAL A 54 32.15 -17.64 2.32
CA VAL A 54 31.64 -16.73 3.35
C VAL A 54 31.08 -15.45 2.73
N LEU A 55 31.76 -14.88 1.74
CA LEU A 55 31.28 -13.71 1.01
C LEU A 55 29.96 -13.99 0.27
N ASP A 56 29.81 -15.18 -0.32
CA ASP A 56 28.55 -15.59 -0.95
C ASP A 56 27.40 -15.58 0.06
N LEU A 57 27.60 -16.14 1.26
CA LEU A 57 26.62 -16.06 2.35
C LEU A 57 26.32 -14.61 2.78
N ILE A 58 27.35 -13.76 2.92
CA ILE A 58 27.17 -12.32 3.23
C ILE A 58 26.25 -11.67 2.19
N ILE A 59 26.47 -11.96 0.90
CA ILE A 59 25.68 -11.42 -0.21
C ILE A 59 24.23 -11.91 -0.14
N VAL A 60 24.02 -13.21 0.13
CA VAL A 60 22.68 -13.79 0.28
C VAL A 60 21.93 -13.12 1.43
N LEU A 61 22.53 -13.03 2.62
CA LEU A 61 21.92 -12.40 3.79
C LEU A 61 21.66 -10.90 3.54
N LYS A 62 22.57 -10.21 2.86
CA LYS A 62 22.40 -8.80 2.49
C LYS A 62 21.22 -8.60 1.54
N LYS A 63 21.08 -9.47 0.53
CA LYS A 63 19.94 -9.46 -0.41
C LYS A 63 18.62 -9.82 0.29
N ALA A 64 18.67 -10.66 1.31
CA ALA A 64 17.53 -11.01 2.15
C ALA A 64 17.18 -9.92 3.20
N GLY A 65 17.85 -8.76 3.17
CA GLY A 65 17.49 -7.59 3.96
C GLY A 65 18.32 -7.37 5.23
N SER A 66 19.31 -8.21 5.53
CA SER A 66 20.15 -8.00 6.71
C SER A 66 21.03 -6.76 6.63
N SER A 67 21.23 -6.10 7.76
CA SER A 67 22.22 -5.04 7.89
C SER A 67 23.65 -5.63 7.91
N LEU A 68 24.67 -4.83 7.57
CA LEU A 68 26.06 -5.30 7.64
C LEU A 68 26.48 -5.59 9.09
N GLU A 69 25.89 -4.89 10.06
CA GLU A 69 26.16 -5.08 11.48
C GLU A 69 25.59 -6.41 11.98
N GLU A 70 24.36 -6.77 11.60
CA GLU A 70 23.77 -8.08 11.92
C GLU A 70 24.63 -9.23 11.39
N ILE A 71 25.07 -9.12 10.13
CA ILE A 71 25.91 -10.15 9.50
C ILE A 71 27.25 -10.24 10.21
N LYS A 72 27.86 -9.11 10.58
CA LYS A 72 29.13 -9.08 11.32
C LYS A 72 29.00 -9.77 12.69
N VAL A 73 27.96 -9.45 13.45
CA VAL A 73 27.69 -10.08 14.76
C VAL A 73 27.48 -11.58 14.61
N PHE A 74 26.76 -12.01 13.56
CA PHE A 74 26.59 -13.42 13.25
C PHE A 74 27.93 -14.11 12.96
N LEU A 75 28.75 -13.56 12.05
CA LEU A 75 30.05 -14.17 11.68
C LEU A 75 31.01 -14.29 12.87
N GLN A 76 30.95 -13.37 13.84
CA GLN A 76 31.76 -13.44 15.07
C GLN A 76 31.34 -14.56 16.04
N LYS A 77 30.06 -14.97 16.00
CA LYS A 77 29.48 -15.95 16.93
C LYS A 77 28.98 -17.21 16.23
N GLN A 78 29.30 -17.36 14.94
CA GLN A 78 28.62 -18.27 14.03
C GLN A 78 28.54 -19.70 14.59
N ASN A 79 27.33 -20.22 14.62
CA ASN A 79 27.05 -21.61 14.91
C ASN A 79 25.75 -22.00 14.20
N THR A 80 25.50 -23.31 14.10
CA THR A 80 24.33 -23.84 13.37
C THR A 80 23.00 -23.30 13.92
N PRO A 81 22.74 -23.25 15.24
CA PRO A 81 21.52 -22.65 15.77
C PRO A 81 21.32 -21.17 15.38
N LEU A 82 22.36 -20.35 15.48
CA LEU A 82 22.27 -18.93 15.11
C LEU A 82 21.99 -18.73 13.63
N LEU A 83 22.64 -19.53 12.76
CA LEU A 83 22.37 -19.48 11.32
C LEU A 83 20.93 -19.85 11.01
N ILE A 84 20.41 -20.94 11.59
CA ILE A 84 19.01 -21.37 11.40
C ILE A 84 18.04 -20.26 11.84
N ASN A 85 18.29 -19.62 12.98
CA ASN A 85 17.43 -18.54 13.47
C ASN A 85 17.44 -17.33 12.54
N MET A 86 18.63 -16.90 12.10
CA MET A 86 18.77 -15.78 11.18
C MET A 86 18.09 -16.06 9.83
N LEU A 87 18.26 -17.26 9.27
CA LEU A 87 17.62 -17.66 8.02
C LEU A 87 16.09 -17.72 8.15
N LYS A 88 15.55 -18.26 9.25
CA LYS A 88 14.10 -18.28 9.51
C LYS A 88 13.53 -16.87 9.64
N GLU A 89 14.21 -15.98 10.35
CA GLU A 89 13.80 -14.58 10.48
C GLU A 89 13.72 -13.90 9.12
N LYS A 90 14.79 -14.01 8.31
CA LYS A 90 14.80 -13.40 6.97
C LYS A 90 13.80 -14.05 6.02
N GLN A 91 13.53 -15.35 6.15
CA GLN A 91 12.46 -16.00 5.38
C GLN A 91 11.09 -15.39 5.73
N VAL A 92 10.78 -15.19 7.00
CA VAL A 92 9.52 -14.55 7.44
C VAL A 92 9.43 -13.11 6.93
N ASP A 93 10.54 -12.36 6.96
CA ASP A 93 10.58 -10.99 6.43
C ASP A 93 10.31 -10.94 4.92
N LEU A 94 10.93 -11.86 4.14
CA LEU A 94 10.69 -11.97 2.71
C LEU A 94 9.24 -12.38 2.38
N GLU A 95 8.65 -13.28 3.15
CA GLU A 95 7.24 -13.65 2.99
C GLU A 95 6.29 -12.47 3.29
N ARG A 96 6.63 -11.61 4.25
CA ARG A 96 5.87 -10.35 4.49
C ARG A 96 5.99 -9.41 3.30
N GLU A 97 7.19 -9.26 2.75
CA GLU A 97 7.42 -8.39 1.60
C GLU A 97 6.70 -8.90 0.33
N GLN A 98 6.69 -10.21 0.10
CA GLN A 98 5.90 -10.81 -0.98
C GLN A 98 4.40 -10.51 -0.85
N ARG A 99 3.84 -10.62 0.37
CA ARG A 99 2.44 -10.26 0.63
C ARG A 99 2.19 -8.78 0.36
N ARG A 100 3.08 -7.90 0.82
CA ARG A 100 2.99 -6.44 0.60
C ARG A 100 3.02 -6.10 -0.89
N ILE A 101 3.91 -6.71 -1.67
CA ILE A 101 4.00 -6.53 -3.12
C ILE A 101 2.72 -7.00 -3.81
N ALA A 102 2.22 -8.19 -3.48
CA ALA A 102 0.99 -8.73 -4.05
C ALA A 102 -0.22 -7.83 -3.75
N GLN A 103 -0.34 -7.32 -2.53
CA GLN A 103 -1.37 -6.35 -2.16
C GLN A 103 -1.27 -5.07 -3.00
N MET A 104 -0.07 -4.53 -3.17
CA MET A 104 0.13 -3.33 -3.98
C MET A 104 -0.22 -3.55 -5.46
N GLN A 105 0.10 -4.74 -6.01
CA GLN A 105 -0.30 -5.12 -7.37
C GLN A 105 -1.82 -5.18 -7.52
N ASN A 106 -2.52 -5.72 -6.52
CA ASN A 106 -3.99 -5.75 -6.51
C ASN A 106 -4.57 -4.34 -6.48
N ILE A 107 -4.06 -3.46 -5.61
CA ILE A 107 -4.47 -2.05 -5.55
C ILE A 107 -4.31 -1.36 -6.91
N LEU A 108 -3.13 -1.52 -7.54
CA LEU A 108 -2.87 -0.91 -8.85
C LEU A 108 -3.79 -1.48 -9.94
N THR A 109 -4.05 -2.78 -9.93
CA THR A 109 -4.94 -3.43 -10.89
C THR A 109 -6.37 -2.92 -10.76
N SER A 110 -6.90 -2.84 -9.55
CA SER A 110 -8.24 -2.29 -9.28
C SER A 110 -8.31 -0.80 -9.64
N ALA A 111 -7.28 -0.02 -9.33
CA ALA A 111 -7.20 1.40 -9.68
C ALA A 111 -7.21 1.62 -11.19
N ILE A 112 -6.45 0.84 -11.96
CA ILE A 112 -6.44 0.91 -13.43
C ILE A 112 -7.84 0.62 -13.96
N LYS A 113 -8.43 -0.53 -13.57
CA LYS A 113 -9.77 -0.93 -14.03
C LYS A 113 -10.82 0.15 -13.75
N MET A 114 -10.86 0.66 -12.52
CA MET A 114 -11.84 1.68 -12.15
C MET A 114 -11.60 3.01 -12.90
N THR A 115 -10.35 3.41 -13.08
CA THR A 115 -9.99 4.64 -13.83
C THR A 115 -10.44 4.53 -15.29
N GLU A 116 -10.19 3.39 -15.94
CA GLU A 116 -10.63 3.11 -17.31
C GLU A 116 -12.16 3.15 -17.45
N GLU A 117 -12.88 2.51 -16.52
CA GLU A 117 -14.36 2.53 -16.49
C GLU A 117 -14.91 3.95 -16.29
N ALA A 118 -14.34 4.70 -15.35
CA ALA A 118 -14.75 6.07 -15.05
C ALA A 118 -14.41 7.05 -16.18
N ALA A 119 -13.39 6.79 -16.99
CA ALA A 119 -13.04 7.62 -18.13
C ALA A 119 -14.11 7.55 -19.24
N VAL A 120 -14.68 6.37 -19.49
CA VAL A 120 -15.59 6.11 -20.60
C VAL A 120 -17.05 6.45 -20.28
N GLU A 121 -17.53 6.18 -19.07
CA GLU A 121 -18.93 6.36 -18.69
C GLU A 121 -19.12 7.59 -17.80
N LEU A 122 -20.12 8.43 -18.09
CA LEU A 122 -20.62 9.45 -17.15
C LEU A 122 -22.13 9.30 -16.98
N ARG A 123 -22.56 8.97 -15.76
CA ARG A 123 -23.98 8.88 -15.40
C ARG A 123 -24.50 10.25 -14.98
N ASN A 124 -24.64 11.13 -15.96
CA ASN A 124 -25.12 12.51 -15.78
C ASN A 124 -26.59 12.63 -15.34
N SER A 125 -27.35 11.52 -15.35
CA SER A 125 -28.74 11.46 -14.87
C SER A 125 -28.89 10.36 -13.81
N PRO A 126 -29.66 10.59 -12.73
CA PRO A 126 -29.86 9.57 -11.71
C PRO A 126 -30.56 8.32 -12.26
N LYS A 127 -30.16 7.14 -11.77
CA LYS A 127 -30.81 5.85 -12.04
C LYS A 127 -31.06 5.10 -10.73
N ILE A 128 -32.05 4.22 -10.71
CA ILE A 128 -32.19 3.25 -9.62
C ILE A 128 -31.42 2.00 -9.99
N LEU A 129 -30.53 1.55 -9.13
CA LEU A 129 -29.76 0.33 -9.27
C LEU A 129 -29.96 -0.54 -8.04
N GLU A 130 -29.96 -1.86 -8.24
CA GLU A 130 -29.83 -2.81 -7.14
C GLU A 130 -28.34 -3.00 -6.86
N CYS A 131 -27.93 -2.78 -5.61
CA CYS A 131 -26.57 -2.97 -5.16
C CYS A 131 -26.50 -4.15 -4.19
N LEU A 132 -25.39 -4.87 -4.26
CA LEU A 132 -25.05 -5.90 -3.29
C LEU A 132 -24.55 -5.26 -1.98
N GLU A 133 -24.49 -6.08 -0.95
CA GLU A 133 -23.84 -5.73 0.31
C GLU A 133 -22.34 -5.55 0.08
N GLU A 134 -21.77 -4.49 0.65
CA GLU A 134 -20.34 -4.16 0.54
C GLU A 134 -19.77 -3.84 1.91
N TYR A 135 -18.51 -4.23 2.12
CA TYR A 135 -17.82 -4.04 3.39
C TYR A 135 -16.77 -2.94 3.26
N PHE A 136 -16.65 -2.14 4.30
CA PHE A 136 -15.71 -1.03 4.36
C PHE A 136 -14.92 -1.06 5.66
N ILE A 137 -13.66 -0.69 5.58
CA ILE A 137 -12.91 -0.21 6.74
C ILE A 137 -13.07 1.31 6.79
N THR A 138 -13.40 1.87 7.95
CA THR A 138 -13.68 3.31 8.06
C THR A 138 -12.78 4.02 9.05
N THR A 139 -12.68 5.34 8.92
CA THR A 139 -12.10 6.23 9.91
C THR A 139 -12.97 7.46 10.02
N GLN A 140 -13.41 7.74 11.25
CA GLN A 140 -14.32 8.82 11.53
C GLN A 140 -13.66 10.18 11.33
N LEU A 141 -14.40 11.08 10.70
CA LEU A 141 -14.09 12.48 10.54
C LEU A 141 -14.80 13.29 11.62
N ASP A 142 -14.05 14.21 12.21
CA ASP A 142 -14.58 15.18 13.14
C ASP A 142 -15.14 16.39 12.34
N ALA A 143 -16.27 16.94 12.81
CA ALA A 143 -16.99 17.97 12.08
C ALA A 143 -16.22 19.32 12.13
N GLY A 144 -16.00 19.93 10.97
CA GLY A 144 -15.49 21.31 10.86
C GLY A 144 -13.97 21.45 10.69
N ASP A 145 -13.22 20.36 10.58
CA ASP A 145 -11.76 20.42 10.60
C ASP A 145 -11.08 20.70 9.24
N GLY A 146 -11.88 20.87 8.18
CA GLY A 146 -11.42 21.27 6.84
C GLY A 146 -10.40 20.32 6.19
N ASP A 147 -9.79 20.76 5.08
CA ASP A 147 -8.96 19.91 4.22
C ASP A 147 -7.71 19.35 4.93
N LYS A 148 -7.15 20.08 5.89
CA LYS A 148 -5.93 19.66 6.60
C LYS A 148 -6.18 18.45 7.49
N GLU A 149 -7.27 18.46 8.23
CA GLU A 149 -7.59 17.31 9.08
C GLU A 149 -8.09 16.14 8.24
N PHE A 150 -8.80 16.39 7.13
CA PHE A 150 -9.09 15.33 6.17
C PHE A 150 -7.81 14.62 5.72
N ALA A 151 -6.77 15.36 5.33
CA ALA A 151 -5.48 14.79 4.94
C ALA A 151 -4.80 14.00 6.09
N LYS A 152 -4.91 14.49 7.33
CA LYS A 152 -4.39 13.80 8.51
C LYS A 152 -5.14 12.49 8.79
N LYS A 153 -6.46 12.52 8.81
CA LYS A 153 -7.32 11.34 9.01
C LYS A 153 -7.16 10.33 7.88
N LEU A 154 -6.93 10.78 6.64
CA LEU A 154 -6.60 9.90 5.53
C LEU A 154 -5.25 9.19 5.74
N THR A 155 -4.26 9.90 6.27
CA THR A 155 -2.96 9.31 6.62
C THR A 155 -3.12 8.29 7.76
N GLU A 156 -3.86 8.63 8.81
CA GLU A 156 -4.19 7.72 9.92
C GLU A 156 -4.93 6.47 9.43
N HIS A 157 -5.87 6.62 8.50
CA HIS A 157 -6.59 5.52 7.86
C HIS A 157 -5.65 4.56 7.13
N ARG A 158 -4.74 5.09 6.31
CA ARG A 158 -3.75 4.32 5.57
C ARG A 158 -2.81 3.57 6.51
N ASP A 159 -2.24 4.27 7.49
CA ASP A 159 -1.36 3.71 8.50
C ASP A 159 -2.03 2.57 9.28
N TYR A 160 -3.32 2.75 9.61
CA TYR A 160 -4.12 1.74 10.31
C TYR A 160 -4.22 0.45 9.49
N CYS A 161 -4.57 0.59 8.21
CA CYS A 161 -4.72 -0.54 7.30
C CYS A 161 -3.38 -1.26 7.07
N GLU A 162 -2.30 -0.50 6.85
CA GLU A 162 -0.95 -1.06 6.62
C GLU A 162 -0.44 -1.83 7.84
N LYS A 163 -0.50 -1.23 9.04
CA LYS A 163 -0.02 -1.87 10.29
C LYS A 163 -0.76 -3.17 10.62
N ARG A 164 -2.01 -3.32 10.16
CA ARG A 164 -2.85 -4.50 10.38
C ARG A 164 -2.93 -5.43 9.18
N TYR A 165 -2.23 -5.12 8.09
CA TYR A 165 -2.28 -5.88 6.84
C TYR A 165 -3.71 -6.08 6.31
N ILE A 166 -4.54 -5.03 6.43
CA ILE A 166 -5.92 -5.04 5.91
C ILE A 166 -5.84 -4.86 4.39
N ASP A 167 -6.28 -5.88 3.64
CA ASP A 167 -6.44 -5.78 2.19
C ASP A 167 -7.67 -4.95 1.86
N HIS A 168 -7.46 -3.82 1.18
CA HIS A 168 -8.49 -2.86 0.84
C HIS A 168 -8.34 -2.40 -0.61
N GLU A 169 -9.44 -1.96 -1.20
CA GLU A 169 -9.49 -1.51 -2.57
C GLU A 169 -9.25 0.01 -2.67
N PHE A 170 -8.81 0.44 -3.85
CA PHE A 170 -8.71 1.85 -4.23
C PHE A 170 -9.86 2.16 -5.19
N PRO A 171 -10.47 3.37 -5.15
CA PRO A 171 -10.09 4.57 -4.40
C PRO A 171 -10.83 4.71 -3.07
N ILE A 172 -10.69 5.89 -2.48
CA ILE A 172 -11.35 6.29 -1.24
C ILE A 172 -12.85 6.51 -1.48
N TRP A 173 -13.62 6.15 -0.47
CA TRP A 173 -15.01 6.47 -0.31
C TRP A 173 -15.19 7.46 0.82
N THR A 174 -16.27 8.23 0.75
CA THR A 174 -16.79 8.99 1.88
C THR A 174 -18.22 8.59 2.17
N ILE A 175 -18.60 8.65 3.45
CA ILE A 175 -19.93 8.25 3.91
C ILE A 175 -20.55 9.42 4.69
N ILE A 176 -21.79 9.75 4.34
CA ILE A 176 -22.61 10.75 5.02
C ILE A 176 -23.85 10.03 5.55
N SER A 177 -24.17 10.17 6.84
CA SER A 177 -25.38 9.60 7.39
C SER A 177 -26.64 10.11 6.70
N LYS A 178 -27.69 9.30 6.71
CA LYS A 178 -29.02 9.72 6.25
C LYS A 178 -29.45 11.07 6.85
N ASP A 179 -29.29 11.24 8.16
CA ASP A 179 -29.78 12.43 8.88
C ASP A 179 -29.05 13.71 8.44
N ARG A 180 -27.72 13.63 8.28
CA ARG A 180 -26.92 14.72 7.69
C ARG A 180 -27.35 15.02 6.25
N PHE A 181 -27.48 13.97 5.44
CA PHE A 181 -27.93 14.12 4.07
C PHE A 181 -29.29 14.81 4.00
N GLU A 182 -30.29 14.40 4.78
CA GLU A 182 -31.62 15.00 4.79
C GLU A 182 -31.60 16.46 5.28
N SER A 183 -30.84 16.76 6.31
CA SER A 183 -30.65 18.12 6.86
C SER A 183 -29.78 19.03 5.98
N ARG A 184 -29.21 18.51 4.90
CA ARG A 184 -28.31 19.22 3.95
C ARG A 184 -26.95 19.59 4.53
N ASP A 185 -26.53 18.90 5.58
CA ASP A 185 -25.12 18.85 5.97
C ASP A 185 -24.45 17.76 5.13
N TYR A 186 -23.61 18.18 4.18
CA TYR A 186 -22.94 17.26 3.25
C TYR A 186 -21.48 16.99 3.62
N TYR A 187 -21.03 17.41 4.80
CA TYR A 187 -19.69 17.05 5.26
C TYR A 187 -19.68 15.56 5.66
N PRO A 188 -18.74 14.77 5.11
CA PRO A 188 -18.67 13.33 5.38
C PRO A 188 -18.29 13.03 6.82
N GLU A 189 -18.86 11.96 7.36
CA GLU A 189 -18.57 11.46 8.70
C GLU A 189 -17.49 10.40 8.70
N TYR A 190 -17.24 9.76 7.56
CA TYR A 190 -16.23 8.72 7.44
C TYR A 190 -15.45 8.84 6.15
N ILE A 191 -14.14 8.61 6.25
CA ILE A 191 -13.29 8.13 5.16
C ILE A 191 -13.36 6.60 5.17
N ALA A 192 -13.44 5.99 3.99
CA ALA A 192 -13.55 4.55 3.87
C ALA A 192 -12.76 3.99 2.68
N ASN A 193 -12.30 2.75 2.82
CA ASN A 193 -11.88 1.91 1.70
C ASN A 193 -12.69 0.62 1.72
N GLN A 194 -13.10 0.15 0.54
CA GLN A 194 -13.82 -1.11 0.42
C GLN A 194 -12.89 -2.28 0.74
N ILE A 195 -13.42 -3.32 1.37
CA ILE A 195 -12.72 -4.57 1.64
C ILE A 195 -13.52 -5.75 1.08
N LYS A 196 -12.83 -6.80 0.65
CA LYS A 196 -13.46 -7.94 -0.05
C LYS A 196 -14.27 -8.85 0.86
N ALA A 197 -13.96 -8.86 2.13
CA ALA A 197 -14.59 -9.72 3.13
C ALA A 197 -14.71 -8.97 4.46
N PRO A 198 -15.75 -9.27 5.27
CA PRO A 198 -15.88 -8.66 6.58
C PRO A 198 -14.71 -9.09 7.46
N ILE A 199 -14.22 -8.14 8.25
CA ILE A 199 -13.13 -8.34 9.21
C ILE A 199 -13.66 -8.15 10.62
N SER A 200 -13.08 -8.87 11.58
CA SER A 200 -13.43 -8.74 13.00
C SER A 200 -12.78 -7.51 13.63
N GLU A 201 -12.91 -6.35 12.99
CA GLU A 201 -12.36 -5.06 13.45
C GLU A 201 -13.50 -4.13 13.86
N GLU A 202 -13.30 -3.32 14.90
CA GLU A 202 -14.29 -2.34 15.39
C GLU A 202 -14.68 -1.28 14.34
N LYS A 203 -13.86 -1.12 13.30
CA LYS A 203 -14.02 -0.14 12.24
C LYS A 203 -14.69 -0.69 10.97
N LEU A 204 -15.26 -1.90 11.04
CA LEU A 204 -16.07 -2.46 9.96
C LEU A 204 -17.36 -1.64 9.78
N PHE A 205 -17.62 -1.22 8.56
CA PHE A 205 -18.86 -0.58 8.17
C PHE A 205 -19.48 -1.35 7.01
N ILE A 206 -20.79 -1.56 7.06
CA ILE A 206 -21.52 -2.36 6.07
C ILE A 206 -22.42 -1.43 5.27
N LYS A 207 -22.20 -1.38 3.96
CA LYS A 207 -23.16 -0.82 3.02
C LYS A 207 -24.18 -1.91 2.68
N PRO A 208 -25.43 -1.80 3.12
CA PRO A 208 -26.42 -2.85 2.97
C PRO A 208 -26.78 -3.10 1.50
N ALA A 209 -27.18 -4.33 1.18
CA ALA A 209 -27.80 -4.63 -0.11
C ALA A 209 -29.15 -3.90 -0.24
N GLY A 210 -29.53 -3.56 -1.47
CA GLY A 210 -30.84 -2.98 -1.75
C GLY A 210 -30.85 -2.02 -2.93
N LEU A 211 -31.91 -1.21 -3.01
CA LEU A 211 -32.05 -0.21 -4.07
C LEU A 211 -31.30 1.08 -3.71
N TYR A 212 -30.55 1.60 -4.67
CA TYR A 212 -29.84 2.86 -4.57
C TYR A 212 -30.20 3.76 -5.74
N ALA A 213 -30.46 5.04 -5.45
CA ALA A 213 -30.39 6.07 -6.46
C ALA A 213 -28.91 6.40 -6.68
N VAL A 214 -28.46 6.32 -7.93
CA VAL A 214 -27.06 6.49 -8.31
C VAL A 214 -26.91 7.56 -9.38
N ILE A 215 -25.97 8.49 -9.18
CA ILE A 215 -25.62 9.55 -10.13
C ILE A 215 -24.11 9.81 -10.07
N ASP A 216 -23.50 10.12 -11.21
CA ASP A 216 -22.13 10.61 -11.25
C ASP A 216 -22.15 12.14 -11.19
N HIS A 217 -21.46 12.69 -10.21
CA HIS A 217 -21.13 14.10 -10.13
C HIS A 217 -19.94 14.39 -11.06
N LYS A 218 -20.06 15.43 -11.90
CA LYS A 218 -18.92 16.03 -12.59
C LYS A 218 -18.70 17.43 -12.05
N GLY A 219 -17.54 17.69 -11.45
CA GLY A 219 -17.19 18.98 -10.87
C GLY A 219 -16.48 18.89 -9.51
N SER A 220 -16.10 20.04 -8.98
CA SER A 220 -15.43 20.16 -7.69
C SER A 220 -16.35 19.76 -6.53
N TYR A 221 -15.76 19.41 -5.38
CA TYR A 221 -16.51 19.05 -4.16
C TYR A 221 -17.52 20.14 -3.73
N ASP A 222 -17.22 21.42 -3.94
CA ASP A 222 -18.13 22.54 -3.65
C ASP A 222 -19.44 22.47 -4.46
N SER A 223 -19.37 21.93 -5.68
CA SER A 223 -20.51 21.81 -6.58
C SER A 223 -21.35 20.54 -6.36
N MET A 224 -20.91 19.61 -5.50
CA MET A 224 -21.66 18.39 -5.18
C MET A 224 -23.04 18.66 -4.57
N SER A 225 -23.19 19.76 -3.84
CA SER A 225 -24.48 20.23 -3.27
C SER A 225 -25.60 20.36 -4.32
N GLN A 226 -25.23 20.72 -5.55
CA GLN A 226 -26.14 20.81 -6.69
C GLN A 226 -26.58 19.41 -7.15
N THR A 227 -25.65 18.46 -7.19
CA THR A 227 -25.94 17.06 -7.57
C THR A 227 -26.79 16.36 -6.53
N TYR A 228 -26.54 16.61 -5.23
CA TYR A 228 -27.42 16.14 -4.15
C TYR A 228 -28.85 16.69 -4.29
N SER A 229 -29.00 17.94 -4.74
CA SER A 229 -30.31 18.53 -5.01
C SER A 229 -31.03 17.85 -6.19
N VAL A 230 -30.28 17.46 -7.25
CA VAL A 230 -30.80 16.74 -8.40
C VAL A 230 -31.29 15.34 -8.01
N ILE A 231 -30.47 14.56 -7.30
CA ILE A 231 -30.84 13.19 -6.91
C ILE A 231 -32.02 13.17 -5.91
N LYS A 232 -32.08 14.11 -4.96
CA LYS A 232 -33.24 14.25 -4.06
C LYS A 232 -34.55 14.50 -4.83
N LYS A 233 -34.54 15.41 -5.81
CA LYS A 233 -35.71 15.66 -6.67
C LYS A 233 -36.10 14.43 -7.49
N TYR A 234 -35.12 13.67 -7.97
CA TYR A 234 -35.36 12.42 -8.70
C TYR A 234 -36.01 11.35 -7.81
N ILE A 235 -35.47 11.13 -6.60
CA ILE A 235 -36.02 10.19 -5.61
C ILE A 235 -37.49 10.53 -5.31
N ALA A 236 -37.79 11.81 -5.03
CA ALA A 236 -39.14 12.27 -4.78
C ALA A 236 -40.09 12.04 -5.97
N ARG A 237 -39.64 12.30 -7.20
CA ARG A 237 -40.42 12.05 -8.44
C ARG A 237 -40.71 10.57 -8.67
N LYS A 238 -39.84 9.67 -8.20
CA LYS A 238 -40.06 8.22 -8.24
C LYS A 238 -40.96 7.71 -7.11
N GLY A 239 -41.41 8.59 -6.21
CA GLY A 239 -42.20 8.22 -5.05
C GLY A 239 -41.42 7.38 -4.03
N MET A 240 -40.10 7.48 -4.03
CA MET A 240 -39.22 6.71 -3.15
C MET A 240 -38.76 7.57 -1.96
N LYS A 241 -38.27 6.92 -0.90
CA LYS A 241 -37.75 7.55 0.31
C LYS A 241 -36.29 7.18 0.52
N VAL A 242 -35.52 8.08 1.13
CA VAL A 242 -34.17 7.80 1.60
C VAL A 242 -34.27 6.98 2.88
N ILE A 243 -33.61 5.82 2.92
CA ILE A 243 -33.71 4.87 4.06
C ILE A 243 -32.37 4.60 4.74
N GLY A 244 -31.26 5.03 4.16
CA GLY A 244 -29.93 4.80 4.71
C GLY A 244 -28.93 5.82 4.20
N ASP A 245 -27.67 5.52 4.47
CA ASP A 245 -26.57 6.45 4.28
C ASP A 245 -26.26 6.72 2.81
N VAL A 246 -25.50 7.80 2.60
CA VAL A 246 -25.03 8.23 1.30
C VAL A 246 -23.55 7.91 1.18
N TYR A 247 -23.19 7.27 0.08
CA TYR A 247 -21.83 6.83 -0.21
C TYR A 247 -21.34 7.58 -1.44
N ALA A 248 -20.15 8.17 -1.37
CA ALA A 248 -19.52 8.83 -2.50
C ALA A 248 -18.15 8.19 -2.79
N LEU A 249 -17.96 7.77 -4.04
CA LEU A 249 -16.76 7.11 -4.55
C LEU A 249 -15.98 8.09 -5.43
N ASP A 250 -14.74 8.41 -5.04
CA ASP A 250 -13.86 9.34 -5.75
C ASP A 250 -13.24 8.66 -6.99
N GLN A 251 -13.98 8.62 -8.11
CA GLN A 251 -13.57 7.88 -9.30
C GLN A 251 -12.39 8.52 -10.04
N LEU A 252 -12.45 9.83 -10.30
CA LEU A 252 -11.36 10.59 -10.93
C LEU A 252 -11.33 11.95 -10.22
N THR A 253 -10.43 12.17 -9.26
CA THR A 253 -10.40 13.45 -8.52
C THR A 253 -8.99 14.06 -8.55
N TYR A 254 -8.53 14.69 -7.47
CA TYR A 254 -7.26 15.42 -7.39
C TYR A 254 -6.01 14.59 -7.72
N TRP A 255 -6.12 13.26 -7.70
CA TRP A 255 -5.04 12.33 -8.03
C TRP A 255 -5.01 11.95 -9.52
N ALA A 256 -6.11 12.14 -10.26
CA ALA A 256 -6.22 11.84 -11.70
C ALA A 256 -6.29 13.13 -12.55
N GLU A 257 -6.99 14.14 -12.05
CA GLU A 257 -7.32 15.36 -12.77
C GLU A 257 -6.72 16.59 -12.07
N LYS A 258 -6.15 17.50 -12.86
CA LYS A 258 -5.63 18.78 -12.32
C LYS A 258 -6.72 19.82 -12.15
N ASN A 259 -7.74 19.75 -12.99
CA ASN A 259 -8.86 20.69 -12.99
C ASN A 259 -9.99 20.12 -12.13
N PRO A 260 -10.39 20.77 -11.03
CA PRO A 260 -11.51 20.32 -10.21
C PRO A 260 -12.83 20.16 -10.96
N ASP A 261 -13.04 20.92 -12.05
CA ASP A 261 -14.25 20.82 -12.87
C ASP A 261 -14.34 19.49 -13.67
N ASP A 262 -13.23 18.77 -13.78
CA ASP A 262 -13.15 17.46 -14.43
C ASP A 262 -13.22 16.29 -13.45
N TYR A 263 -13.34 16.57 -12.14
CA TYR A 263 -13.52 15.52 -11.16
C TYR A 263 -14.80 14.74 -11.42
N LYS A 264 -14.75 13.42 -11.21
CA LYS A 264 -15.88 12.50 -11.26
C LYS A 264 -16.02 11.78 -9.92
N ILE A 265 -17.18 11.95 -9.29
CA ILE A 265 -17.52 11.28 -8.02
C ILE A 265 -18.86 10.55 -8.20
N ARG A 266 -18.90 9.26 -7.91
CA ARG A 266 -20.15 8.48 -7.99
C ARG A 266 -20.87 8.49 -6.64
N ILE A 267 -22.12 8.94 -6.64
CA ILE A 267 -22.94 9.07 -5.45
C ILE A 267 -24.00 7.98 -5.43
N PHE A 268 -24.14 7.30 -4.29
CA PHE A 268 -25.15 6.29 -4.01
C PHE A 268 -26.00 6.73 -2.83
N VAL A 269 -27.31 6.81 -3.00
CA VAL A 269 -28.27 7.13 -1.93
C VAL A 269 -29.21 5.94 -1.76
N GLN A 270 -29.22 5.29 -0.58
CA GLN A 270 -30.08 4.13 -0.36
C GLN A 270 -31.54 4.54 -0.30
N VAL A 271 -32.40 3.82 -1.03
CA VAL A 271 -33.81 4.15 -1.18
C VAL A 271 -34.74 2.94 -1.08
N SER A 272 -35.99 3.19 -0.71
CA SER A 272 -37.09 2.23 -0.84
C SER A 272 -38.32 2.91 -1.45
N HIS A 273 -39.28 2.10 -1.91
CA HIS A 273 -40.65 2.57 -2.14
C HIS A 273 -41.34 2.93 -0.81
#